data_AF-A0A926YHT0-F1
#
_entry.id   AF-A0A926YHT0-F1
#
_cell.length_a   1.000
_cell.length_b   1.000
_cell.length_c   1.000
_cell.angle_alpha   90.00
_cell.angle_beta   90.00
_cell.angle_gamma   90.00
#
_symmetry.space_group_name_H-M   'P 1'
#
loop_
_entity.id
_entity.type
_entity.pdbx_description
1 polymer ?
#
loop_
_entity_poly.entity_id
_entity_poly.type
_entity_poly.pdbx_seq_one_letter_code
_entity_poly.pdbx_strand_id
1 'polypeptide(L)'
;MLNITEPLPWNMQPNTPFVPISHQGEVVGFCKPGVAAQVVEALNENDRLQKALLLACRDLAAADPRLSAEERTQQYIAQAERPKSGTRAIARLLQERQEELDVTDEEFAKFCDSFRLSREELRNICTGE
;
A
#
# COMPACT_ATOMS: atom_id res chain seq x y z
N MET A 1 1.31 9.80 14.84
CA MET A 1 2.17 10.66 13.99
C MET A 1 3.45 9.88 13.76
N LEU A 2 3.76 9.52 12.50
CA LEU A 2 4.97 8.76 12.18
C LEU A 2 6.15 9.74 12.10
N ASN A 3 7.11 9.60 13.00
CA ASN A 3 8.32 10.41 12.98
C ASN A 3 9.41 9.64 12.22
N ILE A 4 9.95 10.25 11.16
CA ILE A 4 10.94 9.60 10.26
C ILE A 4 12.24 9.28 11.03
N THR A 5 12.55 10.05 12.07
CA THR A 5 13.75 9.86 12.89
C THR A 5 13.59 8.78 13.96
N GLU A 6 12.38 8.29 14.21
CA GLU A 6 12.21 7.21 15.18
C GLU A 6 12.81 5.91 14.64
N PRO A 7 13.51 5.13 15.49
CA PRO A 7 14.01 3.82 15.10
C PRO A 7 12.85 2.89 14.74
N LEU A 8 13.14 1.86 13.94
CA LEU A 8 12.16 0.82 13.63
C LEU A 8 11.78 0.05 14.91
N PRO A 9 10.51 -0.36 15.06
CA PRO A 9 10.02 -0.97 16.29
C PRO A 9 10.64 -2.35 16.54
N TRP A 10 11.02 -3.07 15.48
CA TRP A 10 11.70 -4.36 15.56
C TRP A 10 13.21 -4.21 15.42
N ASN A 11 13.96 -4.79 16.34
CA ASN A 11 15.42 -4.77 16.32
C ASN A 11 16.05 -6.08 16.81
N MET A 12 17.35 -6.24 16.54
CA MET A 12 18.15 -7.41 16.93
C MET A 12 19.57 -7.00 17.38
N GLN A 13 20.15 -7.74 18.33
CA GLN A 13 21.52 -7.52 18.83
C GLN A 13 22.41 -8.75 18.59
N PRO A 14 23.37 -8.72 17.64
CA PRO A 14 23.99 -9.93 17.08
C PRO A 14 25.10 -10.59 17.93
N ASN A 15 25.15 -10.39 19.25
CA ASN A 15 26.32 -10.78 20.07
C ASN A 15 26.27 -12.22 20.62
N THR A 16 25.33 -13.05 20.18
CA THR A 16 25.07 -14.38 20.76
C THR A 16 24.65 -15.41 19.70
N PRO A 17 24.84 -16.73 19.95
CA PRO A 17 24.44 -17.79 19.01
C PRO A 17 22.92 -17.81 18.74
N PHE A 18 22.14 -17.31 19.70
CA PHE A 18 20.75 -16.96 19.53
C PHE A 18 20.57 -15.48 19.84
N VAL A 19 20.07 -14.73 18.88
CA VAL A 19 19.90 -13.28 18.94
C VAL A 19 18.50 -12.96 19.42
N PRO A 20 18.34 -12.07 20.42
CA PRO A 20 17.03 -11.61 20.84
C PRO A 20 16.39 -10.76 19.74
N ILE A 21 15.11 -11.02 19.49
CA ILE A 21 14.23 -10.15 18.72
C ILE A 21 13.41 -9.37 19.73
N SER A 22 13.38 -8.05 19.56
CA SER A 22 12.61 -7.16 20.43
C SER A 22 11.60 -6.34 19.62
N HIS A 23 10.45 -6.07 20.22
CA HIS A 23 9.43 -5.15 19.72
C HIS A 23 9.23 -4.04 20.74
N GLN A 24 9.43 -2.78 20.33
CA GLN A 24 9.29 -1.61 21.21
C GLN A 24 10.12 -1.70 22.52
N GLY A 25 11.28 -2.36 22.46
CA GLY A 25 12.17 -2.53 23.60
C GLY A 25 11.91 -3.78 24.45
N GLU A 26 10.80 -4.49 24.25
CA GLU A 26 10.53 -5.76 24.92
C GLU A 26 11.00 -6.95 24.09
N VAL A 27 11.73 -7.89 24.72
CA VAL A 27 12.19 -9.11 24.06
C VAL A 27 11.02 -10.05 23.86
N VAL A 28 10.75 -10.43 22.61
CA VAL A 28 9.62 -11.31 22.25
C VAL A 28 10.07 -12.69 21.80
N GLY A 29 11.38 -12.90 21.58
CA GLY A 29 11.91 -14.22 21.24
C GLY A 29 13.39 -14.23 20.94
N PHE A 30 13.91 -15.42 20.65
CA PHE A 30 15.31 -15.64 20.29
C PHE A 30 15.40 -16.47 19.03
N CYS A 31 16.26 -16.07 18.09
CA CYS A 31 16.42 -16.73 16.80
C CYS A 31 17.90 -16.89 16.43
N LYS A 32 18.23 -17.81 15.53
CA LYS A 32 19.55 -17.78 14.89
C LYS A 32 19.72 -16.45 14.14
N PRO A 33 20.92 -15.86 14.09
CA PRO A 33 21.15 -14.53 13.50
C PRO A 33 20.54 -14.34 12.10
N GLY A 34 20.72 -15.30 11.19
CA GLY A 34 20.18 -15.20 9.83
C GLY A 34 18.65 -15.23 9.78
N VAL A 35 18.01 -16.01 10.65
CA VAL A 35 16.54 -16.04 10.77
C VAL A 35 16.03 -14.77 11.43
N ALA A 36 16.71 -14.30 12.48
CA ALA A 36 16.37 -13.07 13.17
C ALA A 36 16.40 -11.86 12.22
N ALA A 37 17.41 -11.79 11.34
CA ALA A 37 17.53 -10.75 10.34
C ALA A 37 16.33 -10.74 9.37
N GLN A 38 15.96 -11.91 8.83
CA GLN A 38 14.81 -12.04 7.92
C GLN A 38 13.50 -11.68 8.60
N VAL A 39 13.30 -12.11 9.85
CA VAL A 39 12.11 -11.78 10.63
C VAL A 39 12.03 -10.28 10.89
N VAL A 40 13.11 -9.65 11.37
CA VAL A 40 13.13 -8.21 11.64
C VAL A 40 12.94 -7.40 10.36
N GLU A 41 13.50 -7.85 9.23
CA GLU A 41 13.29 -7.19 7.94
C GLU A 41 11.82 -7.26 7.50
N ALA A 42 11.22 -8.45 7.51
CA ALA A 42 9.83 -8.64 7.13
C ALA A 42 8.86 -7.87 8.03
N LEU A 43 9.08 -7.90 9.35
CA LEU A 43 8.20 -7.24 10.32
C LEU A 43 8.29 -5.71 10.27
N ASN A 44 9.41 -5.15 9.78
CA ASN A 44 9.58 -3.71 9.61
C ASN A 44 9.22 -3.22 8.20
N GLU A 45 8.84 -4.09 7.26
CA GLU A 45 8.67 -3.72 5.86
C GLU A 45 7.65 -2.60 5.68
N ASN A 46 6.48 -2.73 6.31
CA ASN A 46 5.42 -1.72 6.22
C ASN A 46 5.85 -0.37 6.81
N ASP A 47 6.45 -0.36 8.01
CA ASP A 47 6.96 0.86 8.64
C ASP A 47 8.04 1.54 7.79
N ARG A 48 8.91 0.74 7.16
CA ARG A 48 9.95 1.23 6.24
C ARG A 48 9.33 1.87 5.01
N LEU A 49 8.33 1.22 4.40
CA LEU A 49 7.62 1.75 3.24
C LEU A 49 6.86 3.04 3.57
N GLN A 50 6.18 3.08 4.70
CA GLN A 50 5.48 4.29 5.17
C GLN A 50 6.44 5.44 5.43
N LYS A 51 7.59 5.20 6.08
CA LYS A 51 8.63 6.22 6.28
C LYS A 51 9.22 6.69 4.96
N ALA A 52 9.45 5.80 4.00
CA ALA A 52 9.94 6.15 2.67
C ALA A 52 8.92 7.02 1.89
N LEU A 53 7.63 6.68 1.94
CA LEU A 53 6.57 7.47 1.33
C LEU A 53 6.48 8.86 1.95
N LEU A 54 6.56 8.96 3.29
CA LEU A 54 6.53 10.24 3.99
C LEU A 54 7.74 11.12 3.62
N LEU A 55 8.92 10.53 3.49
CA LEU A 55 10.12 11.23 2.99
C LEU A 55 9.90 11.79 1.58
N ALA A 56 9.41 10.97 0.65
CA ALA A 56 9.12 11.43 -0.70
C ALA A 56 8.05 12.55 -0.72
N CYS A 57 7.00 12.43 0.10
CA CYS A 57 5.97 13.45 0.23
C CYS A 57 6.50 14.75 0.84
N ARG A 58 7.51 14.67 1.72
CA ARG A 58 8.16 15.85 2.29
C ARG A 58 8.95 16.62 1.24
N ASP A 59 9.67 15.92 0.37
CA ASP A 59 10.38 16.54 -0.76
C ASP A 59 9.39 17.21 -1.73
N LEU A 60 8.24 16.57 -1.98
CA LEU A 60 7.17 17.15 -2.80
C LEU A 60 6.50 18.35 -2.12
N ALA A 61 6.27 18.31 -0.81
CA ALA A 61 5.69 19.43 -0.06
C ALA A 61 6.63 20.65 -0.04
N ALA A 62 7.95 20.43 -0.08
CA ALA A 62 8.92 21.52 -0.23
C ALA A 62 8.81 22.22 -1.60
N ALA A 63 8.40 21.50 -2.65
CA ALA A 63 8.17 22.05 -3.98
C ALA A 63 6.77 22.68 -4.15
N ASP A 64 5.75 22.15 -3.48
CA ASP A 64 4.38 22.66 -3.50
C ASP A 64 3.73 22.60 -2.10
N PRO A 65 3.68 23.74 -1.38
CA PRO A 65 3.26 23.80 0.02
C PRO A 65 1.73 23.78 0.22
N ARG A 66 0.93 23.54 -0.84
CA ARG A 66 -0.54 23.48 -0.76
C ARG A 66 -1.06 22.39 0.19
N LEU A 67 -0.30 21.32 0.36
CA LEU A 67 -0.61 20.20 1.24
C LEU A 67 0.66 19.84 2.00
N SER A 68 0.51 19.54 3.29
CA SER A 68 1.57 18.98 4.11
C SER A 68 2.01 17.60 3.61
N ALA A 69 3.20 17.17 4.01
CA ALA A 69 3.72 15.84 3.65
C ALA A 69 2.79 14.73 4.13
N GLU A 70 2.21 14.90 5.31
CA GLU A 70 1.26 14.00 5.96
C GLU A 70 -0.05 13.92 5.18
N GLU A 71 -0.60 15.07 4.76
CA GLU A 71 -1.83 15.13 3.96
C GLU A 71 -1.64 14.47 2.59
N ARG A 72 -0.49 14.72 1.93
CA ARG A 72 -0.15 14.06 0.66
C ARG A 72 0.02 12.56 0.82
N THR A 73 0.71 12.13 1.88
CA THR A 73 0.88 10.71 2.20
C THR A 73 -0.48 10.03 2.37
N GLN A 74 -1.39 10.65 3.12
CA GLN A 74 -2.73 10.10 3.35
C GLN A 74 -3.54 10.05 2.06
N GLN A 75 -3.45 11.07 1.19
CA GLN A 75 -4.11 11.06 -0.11
C GLN A 75 -3.59 9.93 -1.01
N TYR A 76 -2.28 9.73 -1.08
CA TYR A 76 -1.71 8.65 -1.89
C TYR A 76 -2.10 7.27 -1.36
N ILE A 77 -2.06 7.08 -0.04
CA ILE A 77 -2.53 5.82 0.57
C ILE A 77 -4.01 5.59 0.24
N ALA A 78 -4.87 6.60 0.40
CA ALA A 78 -6.29 6.48 0.12
C ALA A 78 -6.60 6.20 -1.36
N GLN A 79 -5.78 6.69 -2.29
CA GLN A 79 -5.89 6.40 -3.72
C GLN A 79 -5.39 5.00 -4.09
N ALA A 80 -4.33 4.54 -3.42
CA ALA A 80 -3.75 3.22 -3.63
C ALA A 80 -4.50 2.10 -2.90
N GLU A 81 -5.25 2.42 -1.85
CA GLU A 81 -6.01 1.43 -1.07
C GLU A 81 -7.06 0.77 -1.95
N ARG A 82 -7.03 -0.57 -1.99
CA ARG A 82 -8.00 -1.35 -2.75
C ARG A 82 -9.41 -1.08 -2.19
N PRO A 83 -10.36 -0.63 -3.03
CA PRO A 83 -11.73 -0.39 -2.59
C PRO A 83 -12.36 -1.69 -2.07
N LYS A 84 -12.96 -1.64 -0.88
CA LYS A 84 -13.57 -2.81 -0.22
C LYS A 84 -15.06 -2.97 -0.53
N SER A 85 -15.75 -1.90 -0.92
CA SER A 85 -17.18 -1.90 -1.23
C SER A 85 -17.56 -0.76 -2.17
N GLY A 86 -18.80 -0.80 -2.68
CA GLY A 86 -19.36 0.22 -3.56
C GLY A 86 -18.89 0.12 -5.02
N THR A 87 -19.26 1.13 -5.82
CA THR A 87 -19.02 1.17 -7.27
C THR A 87 -17.54 0.99 -7.62
N ARG A 88 -16.63 1.63 -6.87
CA ARG A 88 -15.17 1.48 -7.05
C ARG A 88 -14.67 0.05 -6.88
N ALA A 89 -15.24 -0.71 -5.93
CA ALA A 89 -14.86 -2.10 -5.73
C ALA A 89 -15.34 -2.99 -6.88
N ILE A 90 -16.54 -2.72 -7.38
CA ILE A 90 -17.10 -3.40 -8.56
C ILE A 90 -16.23 -3.12 -9.78
N ALA A 91 -15.91 -1.86 -10.04
CA ALA A 91 -15.03 -1.47 -11.15
C ALA A 91 -13.65 -2.13 -11.09
N ARG A 92 -13.02 -2.13 -9.90
CA ARG A 92 -11.73 -2.80 -9.71
C ARG A 92 -11.82 -4.28 -10.02
N LEU A 93 -12.89 -4.95 -9.57
CA LEU A 93 -13.13 -6.36 -9.85
C LEU A 93 -13.37 -6.61 -11.34
N LEU A 94 -14.12 -5.74 -12.02
CA LEU A 94 -14.34 -5.83 -13.47
C LEU A 94 -13.04 -5.66 -14.26
N GLN A 95 -12.19 -4.70 -13.87
CA GLN A 95 -10.88 -4.49 -14.48
C GLN A 95 -9.95 -5.70 -14.28
N GLU A 96 -9.90 -6.26 -13.07
CA GLU A 96 -9.12 -7.47 -12.80
C GLU A 96 -9.60 -8.66 -13.66
N ARG A 97 -10.92 -8.80 -13.85
CA ARG A 97 -11.49 -9.84 -14.74
C ARG A 97 -11.17 -9.60 -16.21
N GLN A 98 -11.16 -8.34 -16.63
CA GLN A 98 -10.77 -7.97 -17.98
C GLN A 98 -9.31 -8.34 -18.25
N GLU A 99 -8.41 -8.04 -17.31
CA GLU A 99 -6.99 -8.42 -17.36
C GLU A 99 -6.80 -9.95 -17.36
N GLU A 100 -7.50 -10.68 -16.48
CA GLU A 100 -7.45 -12.16 -16.43
C GLU A 100 -7.85 -12.82 -17.75
N LEU A 101 -8.77 -12.21 -18.47
CA LEU A 101 -9.32 -12.74 -19.73
C LEU A 101 -8.62 -12.19 -20.98
N ASP A 102 -7.63 -11.32 -20.81
CA ASP A 102 -6.91 -10.62 -21.89
C ASP A 102 -7.87 -9.90 -22.86
N VAL A 103 -8.92 -9.30 -22.30
CA VAL A 103 -9.99 -8.65 -23.07
C VAL A 103 -9.66 -7.16 -23.24
N THR A 104 -9.75 -6.67 -24.46
CA THR A 104 -9.53 -5.24 -24.74
C THR A 104 -10.66 -4.37 -24.20
N ASP A 105 -10.41 -3.08 -23.96
CA ASP A 105 -11.44 -2.14 -23.50
C ASP A 105 -12.66 -2.09 -24.46
N GLU A 106 -12.43 -2.25 -25.77
CA GLU A 106 -13.52 -2.29 -26.75
C GLU A 106 -14.36 -3.56 -26.66
N GLU A 107 -13.75 -4.72 -26.42
CA GLU A 107 -14.45 -5.99 -26.24
C GLU A 107 -15.20 -6.01 -24.91
N PHE A 108 -14.60 -5.47 -23.86
CA PHE A 108 -15.24 -5.30 -22.57
C PHE A 108 -16.45 -4.35 -22.66
N ALA A 109 -16.31 -3.22 -23.35
CA ALA A 109 -17.43 -2.31 -23.59
C ALA A 109 -18.56 -2.98 -24.38
N LYS A 110 -18.26 -3.79 -25.41
CA LYS A 110 -19.26 -4.56 -26.15
C LYS A 110 -19.95 -5.62 -25.28
N PHE A 111 -19.20 -6.27 -24.38
CA PHE A 111 -19.76 -7.19 -23.39
C PHE A 111 -20.73 -6.43 -22.46
N CYS A 112 -20.37 -5.26 -21.96
CA CYS A 112 -21.26 -4.46 -21.12
C CYS A 112 -22.47 -3.87 -21.87
N ASP A 113 -22.32 -3.52 -23.15
CA ASP A 113 -23.42 -3.10 -24.03
C ASP A 113 -24.46 -4.24 -24.17
N SER A 114 -24.02 -5.51 -24.16
CA SER A 114 -24.93 -6.66 -24.16
C SER A 114 -25.77 -6.78 -22.88
N PHE A 115 -25.34 -6.14 -21.79
CA PHE A 115 -26.08 -5.99 -20.52
C PHE A 115 -26.75 -4.61 -20.34
N ARG A 116 -26.84 -3.79 -21.40
CA ARG A 116 -27.49 -2.47 -21.43
C ARG A 116 -26.87 -1.41 -20.50
N LEU A 117 -25.57 -1.49 -20.20
CA LEU A 117 -24.86 -0.39 -19.56
C LEU A 117 -24.33 0.56 -20.65
N SER A 118 -24.67 1.84 -20.58
CA SER A 118 -24.12 2.84 -21.48
C SER A 118 -22.62 3.06 -21.22
N ARG A 119 -21.89 3.53 -22.24
CA ARG A 119 -20.46 3.90 -22.09
C ARG A 119 -20.20 4.92 -20.98
N GLU A 120 -21.16 5.81 -20.73
CA GLU A 120 -21.07 6.79 -19.66
C GLU A 120 -21.25 6.14 -18.29
N GLU A 121 -22.21 5.22 -18.13
CA GLU A 121 -22.37 4.44 -16.90
C GLU A 121 -21.15 3.55 -16.62
N LEU A 122 -20.54 2.97 -17.66
CA LEU A 122 -19.29 2.21 -17.51
C LEU A 122 -18.13 3.08 -17.07
N ARG A 123 -18.00 4.27 -17.67
CA ARG A 123 -16.97 5.23 -17.27
C ARG A 123 -17.17 5.64 -15.81
N ASN A 124 -18.40 5.96 -15.42
CA ASN A 124 -18.73 6.36 -14.05
C ASN A 124 -18.46 5.21 -13.07
N ILE A 125 -18.79 3.97 -13.44
CA ILE A 125 -18.42 2.80 -12.66
C ILE A 125 -16.90 2.73 -12.49
N CYS A 126 -16.14 2.81 -13.59
CA CYS A 126 -14.67 2.76 -13.60
C CYS A 126 -14.00 3.88 -12.80
N THR A 127 -14.56 5.09 -12.79
CA THR A 127 -14.06 6.23 -12.00
C THR A 127 -14.58 6.22 -10.55
N GLY A 128 -15.61 5.43 -10.28
CA GLY A 128 -16.21 5.29 -8.97
C GLY A 128 -17.26 6.33 -8.63
N GLU A 129 -17.88 6.93 -9.63
CA GLU A 129 -19.03 7.85 -9.53
C GLU A 129 -20.36 7.11 -9.55
#